data_AF-A0A6J3HHL7-F1
#
_entry.id   AF-A0A6J3HHL7-F1
#
_cell.length_a   1.000
_cell.length_b   1.000
_cell.length_c   1.000
_cell.angle_alpha   90.00
_cell.angle_beta   90.00
_cell.angle_gamma   90.00
#
_symmetry.space_group_name_H-M   'P 1'
#
loop_
_entity.id
_entity.type
_entity.pdbx_description
1 polymer ?
#
loop_
_entity_poly.entity_id
_entity_poly.type
_entity_poly.pdbx_seq_one_letter_code
_entity_poly.pdbx_strand_id
1 'polypeptide(L)'
;MPLSLFLLFHFLPTESLAAPPEHSLALLSAPLQGPEELSSKGAMPSPPSSGRHPVFLRGIGPFLGAGGFSPRCLLEILRTFERAHQVTYSQGPKIATLMKHVSTSLDKKGHVYLVGWQTLGIIAIMDGVECIHTFGADFRDVHGFLIGDHSDMFNQKAEITNQGPQFSFSQEDFLTSILPSLMEIDTVVFIFTLDDNLTEVQTIVEQVKDKTSNIQALAHSTVGQSLPIPLKKLFPSIISITWPLLFFDYEGNFIQVWGMGRSYLH
;
A
#
# COMPACT_ATOMS: atom_id res chain seq x y z
N MET A 1 13.83 -15.37 1.57
CA MET A 1 12.81 -14.68 0.75
C MET A 1 12.52 -13.31 1.36
N PRO A 2 13.28 -12.25 1.05
CA PRO A 2 13.10 -10.93 1.68
C PRO A 2 12.19 -9.95 0.91
N LEU A 3 11.53 -10.35 -0.20
CA LEU A 3 10.87 -9.42 -1.12
C LEU A 3 9.32 -9.31 -1.01
N SER A 4 8.65 -10.04 -0.12
CA SER A 4 7.17 -9.99 0.01
C SER A 4 6.62 -8.66 0.54
N LEU A 5 7.48 -7.69 0.89
CA LEU A 5 7.10 -6.38 1.41
C LEU A 5 7.49 -5.24 0.44
N PHE A 6 7.93 -5.59 -0.78
CA PHE A 6 8.50 -4.64 -1.74
C PHE A 6 7.44 -3.66 -2.27
N LEU A 7 6.18 -4.07 -2.48
CA LEU A 7 5.17 -3.18 -3.05
C LEU A 7 4.58 -2.22 -2.02
N LEU A 8 4.63 -2.56 -0.73
CA LEU A 8 4.24 -1.65 0.35
C LEU A 8 5.11 -0.38 0.42
N PHE A 9 6.33 -0.43 -0.12
CA PHE A 9 7.34 0.63 0.01
C PHE A 9 7.88 1.21 -1.31
N HIS A 10 7.57 0.62 -2.48
CA HIS A 10 8.07 1.06 -3.80
C HIS A 10 7.03 1.69 -4.74
N PHE A 11 6.13 2.52 -4.22
CA PHE A 11 5.29 3.36 -5.08
C PHE A 11 5.92 4.71 -5.40
N LEU A 12 7.19 4.77 -5.81
CA LEU A 12 7.88 6.03 -6.09
C LEU A 12 8.81 5.91 -7.31
N PRO A 13 8.59 6.72 -8.38
CA PRO A 13 9.41 6.66 -9.57
C PRO A 13 10.77 7.32 -9.32
N THR A 14 11.85 6.62 -9.65
CA THR A 14 13.20 7.18 -9.85
C THR A 14 13.36 7.63 -11.31
N GLU A 15 13.74 8.90 -11.52
CA GLU A 15 13.99 9.52 -12.84
C GLU A 15 15.36 9.18 -13.44
N SER A 16 15.43 9.14 -14.78
CA SER A 16 16.59 9.58 -15.57
C SER A 16 16.15 10.00 -16.99
N LEU A 17 16.36 11.27 -17.34
CA LEU A 17 16.01 11.90 -18.63
C LEU A 17 17.14 11.80 -19.66
N ALA A 18 16.80 11.54 -20.93
CA ALA A 18 17.64 11.88 -22.10
C ALA A 18 16.75 12.35 -23.28
N ALA A 19 17.22 13.34 -24.03
CA ALA A 19 16.46 14.16 -24.99
C ALA A 19 16.04 13.45 -26.31
N PRO A 20 14.94 13.87 -26.98
CA PRO A 20 14.42 13.23 -28.20
C PRO A 20 14.91 13.89 -29.51
N PRO A 21 14.90 13.19 -30.67
CA PRO A 21 14.87 13.81 -31.99
C PRO A 21 13.43 13.91 -32.55
N GLU A 22 13.28 14.86 -33.46
CA GLU A 22 12.03 15.41 -33.97
C GLU A 22 11.25 14.53 -34.96
N HIS A 23 9.96 14.85 -35.05
CA HIS A 23 8.95 14.52 -36.06
C HIS A 23 8.07 13.27 -35.85
N SER A 24 6.81 13.58 -35.50
CA SER A 24 5.55 12.81 -35.63
C SER A 24 4.93 12.37 -34.30
N LEU A 25 3.71 12.85 -34.06
CA LEU A 25 2.83 12.61 -32.91
C LEU A 25 2.55 11.11 -32.71
N ALA A 26 3.36 10.46 -31.88
CA ALA A 26 3.04 9.25 -31.16
C ALA A 26 3.74 9.34 -29.80
N LEU A 27 2.99 9.58 -28.72
CA LEU A 27 3.53 9.59 -27.36
C LEU A 27 3.84 8.14 -26.94
N LEU A 28 5.02 7.67 -27.33
CA LEU A 28 5.68 6.51 -26.73
C LEU A 28 6.27 6.93 -25.39
N SER A 29 5.48 6.86 -24.31
CA SER A 29 5.98 7.02 -22.94
C SER A 29 6.49 5.69 -22.41
N ALA A 30 7.70 5.31 -22.84
CA ALA A 30 8.46 4.23 -22.22
C ALA A 30 9.62 4.83 -21.41
N PRO A 31 9.46 5.09 -20.10
CA PRO A 31 10.62 5.37 -19.27
C PRO A 31 11.52 4.14 -19.27
N LEU A 32 12.77 4.31 -19.71
CA LEU A 32 13.83 3.30 -19.60
C LEU A 32 14.10 3.07 -18.11
N GLN A 33 13.56 1.97 -17.61
CA GLN A 33 13.85 1.48 -16.27
C GLN A 33 15.25 0.86 -16.28
N GLY A 34 16.11 1.23 -15.32
CA GLY A 34 17.39 0.55 -15.12
C GLY A 34 17.18 -0.94 -14.83
N PRO A 35 18.22 -1.79 -15.01
CA PRO A 35 18.07 -3.23 -14.80
C PRO A 35 17.62 -3.52 -13.36
N GLU A 36 16.54 -4.30 -13.22
CA GLU A 36 16.11 -4.85 -11.92
C GLU A 36 17.22 -5.76 -11.36
N GLU A 37 17.52 -5.66 -10.06
CA GLU A 37 18.63 -6.36 -9.40
C GLU A 37 18.52 -7.90 -9.43
N LEU A 38 17.39 -8.46 -9.85
CA LEU A 38 17.19 -9.90 -10.04
C LEU A 38 17.13 -10.26 -11.53
N SER A 39 18.29 -10.19 -12.18
CA SER A 39 18.47 -10.69 -13.55
C SER A 39 18.90 -12.16 -13.54
N SER A 40 17.97 -13.06 -13.90
CA SER A 40 18.13 -14.07 -14.96
C SER A 40 17.20 -15.28 -14.78
N LYS A 41 16.19 -15.39 -15.66
CA LYS A 41 16.01 -16.50 -16.63
C LYS A 41 14.58 -16.51 -17.19
N GLY A 42 14.50 -16.28 -18.50
CA GLY A 42 13.53 -16.94 -19.37
C GLY A 42 12.10 -16.39 -19.39
N ALA A 43 11.90 -15.39 -20.23
CA ALA A 43 10.65 -15.05 -20.93
C ALA A 43 9.36 -14.93 -20.10
N MET A 44 8.96 -13.68 -19.83
CA MET A 44 7.57 -13.26 -19.98
C MET A 44 7.52 -11.85 -20.60
N PRO A 45 6.52 -11.57 -21.46
CA PRO A 45 6.25 -10.21 -21.91
C PRO A 45 5.92 -9.35 -20.69
N SER A 46 6.37 -8.10 -20.74
CA SER A 46 5.97 -7.05 -19.80
C SER A 46 4.47 -7.16 -19.47
N PRO A 47 4.05 -7.04 -18.20
CA PRO A 47 2.64 -6.84 -17.91
C PRO A 47 2.13 -5.67 -18.76
N PRO A 48 0.88 -5.71 -19.28
CA PRO A 48 0.36 -4.61 -20.08
C PRO A 48 0.56 -3.31 -19.30
N SER A 49 1.22 -2.37 -19.97
CA SER A 49 1.60 -1.05 -19.46
C SER A 49 0.45 -0.30 -18.79
N SER A 50 -0.80 -0.71 -19.02
CA SER A 50 -2.05 -0.26 -18.42
C SER A 50 -2.10 -0.24 -16.88
N GLY A 51 -1.35 -1.10 -16.18
CA GLY A 51 -1.40 -1.19 -14.71
C GLY A 51 -0.67 -0.08 -13.94
N ARG A 52 0.30 0.61 -14.59
CA ARG A 52 1.05 1.74 -14.00
C ARG A 52 0.39 3.10 -14.24
N HIS A 53 -0.62 3.16 -15.11
CA HIS A 53 -1.27 4.40 -15.53
C HIS A 53 -2.32 4.98 -14.56
N PRO A 54 -3.10 4.21 -13.78
CA PRO A 54 -4.26 4.80 -13.09
C PRO A 54 -3.88 5.67 -11.88
N VAL A 55 -2.79 5.34 -11.16
CA VAL A 55 -2.31 6.17 -10.03
C VAL A 55 -1.69 7.49 -10.53
N PHE A 56 -0.95 7.42 -11.64
CA PHE A 56 -0.35 8.61 -12.28
C PHE A 56 -1.42 9.55 -12.85
N LEU A 57 -2.47 8.99 -13.48
CA LEU A 57 -3.56 9.78 -14.05
C LEU A 57 -4.48 10.40 -12.99
N ARG A 58 -4.65 9.79 -11.81
CA ARG A 58 -5.51 10.35 -10.76
C ARG A 58 -4.84 11.48 -9.98
N GLY A 59 -3.50 11.51 -9.95
CA GLY A 59 -2.74 12.69 -9.50
C GLY A 59 -2.81 13.86 -10.48
N ILE A 60 -3.12 13.62 -11.77
CA ILE A 60 -3.20 14.64 -12.84
C ILE A 60 -4.65 15.03 -13.17
N GLY A 61 -5.64 14.19 -12.83
CA GLY A 61 -7.06 14.41 -13.10
C GLY A 61 -7.59 15.78 -12.67
N PRO A 62 -7.25 16.29 -11.47
CA PRO A 62 -7.59 17.65 -11.06
C PRO A 62 -6.82 18.73 -11.86
N PHE A 63 -5.58 18.46 -12.28
CA PHE A 63 -4.75 19.40 -13.03
C PHE A 63 -5.20 19.61 -14.48
N LEU A 64 -6.10 18.77 -15.01
CA LEU A 64 -6.70 18.96 -16.33
C LEU A 64 -7.90 19.92 -16.31
N GLY A 65 -8.43 20.26 -15.13
CA GLY A 65 -9.66 21.04 -14.98
C GLY A 65 -9.47 22.56 -14.85
N ALA A 66 -8.31 23.03 -14.41
CA ALA A 66 -8.10 24.46 -14.14
C ALA A 66 -6.64 24.90 -14.39
N GLY A 67 -6.39 25.56 -15.52
CA GLY A 67 -5.10 26.20 -15.82
C GLY A 67 -4.03 25.22 -16.35
N GLY A 68 -3.38 25.59 -17.44
CA GLY A 68 -2.48 24.70 -18.19
C GLY A 68 -1.40 24.01 -17.34
N PHE A 69 -1.20 22.73 -17.61
CA PHE A 69 -0.21 21.88 -16.96
C PHE A 69 1.21 22.41 -17.25
N SER A 70 1.81 23.10 -16.27
CA SER A 70 3.18 23.59 -16.43
C SER A 70 4.19 22.48 -16.08
N PRO A 71 5.35 22.42 -16.75
CA PRO A 71 6.45 21.52 -16.36
C PRO A 71 6.88 21.70 -14.89
N ARG A 72 6.67 22.89 -14.31
CA ARG A 72 6.97 23.17 -12.89
C ARG A 72 6.03 22.42 -11.95
N CYS A 73 4.73 22.39 -12.25
CA CYS A 73 3.74 21.66 -11.46
C CYS A 73 4.03 20.15 -11.45
N LEU A 74 4.38 19.58 -12.60
CA LEU A 74 4.79 18.18 -12.68
C LEU A 74 6.03 17.89 -11.83
N LEU A 75 7.05 18.75 -11.90
CA LEU A 75 8.28 18.59 -11.13
C LEU A 75 8.02 18.66 -9.62
N GLU A 76 7.09 19.50 -9.16
CA GLU A 76 6.71 19.59 -7.75
C GLU A 76 5.99 18.32 -7.25
N ILE A 77 5.16 17.71 -8.09
CA ILE A 77 4.52 16.42 -7.80
C ILE A 77 5.60 15.32 -7.72
N LEU A 78 6.51 15.25 -8.70
CA LEU A 78 7.58 14.26 -8.71
C LEU A 78 8.50 14.37 -7.50
N ARG A 79 8.84 15.59 -7.08
CA ARG A 79 9.58 15.83 -5.83
C ARG A 79 8.84 15.37 -4.58
N THR A 80 7.50 15.36 -4.60
CA THR A 80 6.73 14.81 -3.48
C THR A 80 6.89 13.30 -3.39
N PHE A 81 6.95 12.63 -4.53
CA PHE A 81 7.29 11.21 -4.56
C PHE A 81 8.75 10.97 -4.12
N GLU A 82 9.71 11.76 -4.58
CA GLU A 82 11.10 11.64 -4.08
C GLU A 82 11.18 11.76 -2.54
N ARG A 83 10.44 12.71 -1.96
CA ARG A 83 10.34 12.85 -0.49
C ARG A 83 9.74 11.61 0.17
N ALA A 84 8.69 11.04 -0.41
CA ALA A 84 8.11 9.82 0.12
C ALA A 84 9.09 8.65 0.16
N HIS A 85 10.10 8.64 -0.72
CA HIS A 85 11.09 7.57 -0.78
C HIS A 85 12.03 7.72 0.40
N GLN A 86 12.51 8.94 0.59
CA GLN A 86 13.38 9.30 1.71
C GLN A 86 12.71 9.04 3.05
N VAL A 87 11.45 9.47 3.23
CA VAL A 87 10.71 9.29 4.49
C VAL A 87 10.47 7.80 4.75
N THR A 88 10.04 7.04 3.74
CA THR A 88 9.84 5.60 3.86
C THR A 88 11.12 4.87 4.28
N TYR A 89 12.20 5.03 3.52
CA TYR A 89 13.45 4.31 3.74
C TYR A 89 14.26 4.84 4.93
N SER A 90 13.89 6.00 5.50
CA SER A 90 14.37 6.41 6.83
C SER A 90 14.00 5.42 7.93
N GLN A 91 12.92 4.63 7.74
CA GLN A 91 12.50 3.57 8.64
C GLN A 91 13.16 2.21 8.34
N GLY A 92 14.18 2.16 7.47
CA GLY A 92 14.86 0.95 7.01
C GLY A 92 15.11 -0.13 8.07
N PRO A 93 15.65 0.20 9.27
CA PRO A 93 15.87 -0.80 10.32
C PRO A 93 14.58 -1.50 10.81
N LYS A 94 13.47 -0.76 10.91
CA LYS A 94 12.18 -1.34 11.31
C LYS A 94 11.57 -2.14 10.17
N ILE A 95 11.72 -1.69 8.93
CA ILE A 95 11.30 -2.44 7.74
C ILE A 95 12.04 -3.78 7.69
N ALA A 96 13.37 -3.79 7.87
CA ALA A 96 14.16 -5.02 7.90
C ALA A 96 13.74 -5.96 9.03
N THR A 97 13.38 -5.41 10.20
CA THR A 97 12.86 -6.19 11.33
C THR A 97 11.51 -6.83 10.99
N LEU A 98 10.61 -6.07 10.34
CA LEU A 98 9.32 -6.59 9.86
C LEU A 98 9.53 -7.70 8.82
N MET A 99 10.41 -7.49 7.83
CA MET A 99 10.74 -8.52 6.83
C MET A 99 11.24 -9.82 7.49
N LYS A 100 12.05 -9.71 8.55
CA LYS A 100 12.54 -10.88 9.29
C LYS A 100 11.43 -11.62 10.02
N HIS A 101 10.49 -10.90 10.64
CA HIS A 101 9.32 -11.53 11.29
C HIS A 101 8.44 -12.26 10.27
N VAL A 102 8.12 -11.60 9.16
CA VAL A 102 7.34 -12.19 8.05
C VAL A 102 8.02 -13.46 7.52
N SER A 103 9.33 -13.41 7.24
CA SER A 103 10.09 -14.58 6.81
C SER A 103 10.05 -15.71 7.84
N THR A 104 10.12 -15.39 9.13
CA THR A 104 10.09 -16.40 10.20
C THR A 104 8.74 -17.11 10.27
N SER A 105 7.63 -16.40 10.06
CA SER A 105 6.29 -17.02 9.99
C SER A 105 6.18 -17.96 8.79
N LEU A 106 6.61 -17.52 7.61
CA LEU A 106 6.57 -18.34 6.40
C LEU A 106 7.46 -19.58 6.50
N ASP A 107 8.66 -19.46 7.09
CA ASP A 107 9.57 -20.59 7.33
C ASP A 107 8.94 -21.63 8.27
N LYS A 108 8.12 -21.19 9.23
CA LYS A 108 7.36 -22.05 10.16
C LYS A 108 6.06 -22.58 9.57
N LYS A 109 5.79 -22.36 8.28
CA LYS A 109 4.51 -22.71 7.61
C LYS A 109 3.30 -21.99 8.21
N GLY A 110 3.51 -20.81 8.79
CA GLY A 110 2.46 -19.86 9.11
C GLY A 110 2.14 -18.97 7.91
N HIS A 111 1.14 -18.12 8.10
CA HIS A 111 0.62 -17.20 7.09
C HIS A 111 0.88 -15.75 7.49
N VAL A 112 0.78 -14.86 6.50
CA VAL A 112 0.98 -13.41 6.66
C VAL A 112 -0.27 -12.69 6.20
N TYR A 113 -0.88 -11.93 7.10
CA TYR A 113 -2.11 -11.19 6.82
C TYR A 113 -1.83 -9.69 6.84
N LEU A 114 -2.02 -9.03 5.70
CA LEU A 114 -1.86 -7.59 5.53
C LEU A 114 -3.23 -6.92 5.67
N VAL A 115 -3.50 -6.28 6.80
CA VAL A 115 -4.81 -5.71 7.12
C VAL A 115 -4.74 -4.19 6.96
N GLY A 116 -5.23 -3.69 5.82
CA GLY A 116 -5.14 -2.27 5.46
C GLY A 116 -6.47 -1.54 5.52
N TRP A 117 -6.44 -0.29 5.99
CA TRP A 117 -7.61 0.59 6.05
C TRP A 117 -7.79 1.37 4.75
N GLN A 118 -9.04 1.44 4.28
CA GLN A 118 -9.43 2.19 3.09
C GLN A 118 -8.56 1.80 1.87
N THR A 119 -8.02 2.78 1.15
CA THR A 119 -7.13 2.56 0.01
C THR A 119 -5.84 1.82 0.35
N LEU A 120 -5.36 1.84 1.60
CA LEU A 120 -4.21 1.04 2.02
C LEU A 120 -4.53 -0.46 2.00
N GLY A 121 -5.80 -0.83 2.19
CA GLY A 121 -6.28 -2.20 2.01
C GLY A 121 -6.15 -2.71 0.58
N ILE A 122 -6.31 -1.84 -0.42
CA ILE A 122 -6.07 -2.20 -1.83
C ILE A 122 -4.60 -2.52 -2.04
N ILE A 123 -3.70 -1.69 -1.49
CA ILE A 123 -2.25 -1.90 -1.60
C ILE A 123 -1.86 -3.23 -0.92
N ALA A 124 -2.45 -3.52 0.24
CA ALA A 124 -2.26 -4.80 0.93
C ALA A 124 -2.69 -6.01 0.07
N ILE A 125 -3.85 -5.92 -0.60
CA ILE A 125 -4.34 -6.97 -1.50
C ILE A 125 -3.40 -7.14 -2.69
N MET A 126 -2.97 -6.04 -3.31
CA MET A 126 -2.05 -6.06 -4.46
C MET A 126 -0.72 -6.76 -4.11
N ASP A 127 -0.14 -6.43 -2.95
CA ASP A 127 1.13 -7.03 -2.49
C ASP A 127 0.99 -8.53 -2.22
N GLY A 128 -0.11 -8.96 -1.60
CA GLY A 128 -0.39 -10.38 -1.36
C GLY A 128 -0.53 -11.20 -2.65
N VAL A 129 -1.30 -10.70 -3.63
CA VAL A 129 -1.53 -11.42 -4.90
C VAL A 129 -0.25 -11.57 -5.72
N GLU A 130 0.60 -10.54 -5.74
CA GLU A 130 1.87 -10.57 -6.49
C GLU A 130 2.85 -11.63 -5.95
N CYS A 131 2.70 -12.04 -4.68
CA CYS A 131 3.54 -13.09 -4.10
C CYS A 131 3.31 -14.46 -4.75
N ILE A 132 2.09 -14.75 -5.20
CA ILE A 132 1.74 -16.01 -5.86
C ILE A 132 2.52 -16.13 -7.18
N HIS A 133 2.45 -15.10 -8.01
CA HIS A 133 3.05 -15.11 -9.34
C HIS A 133 4.57 -14.92 -9.31
N THR A 134 5.07 -14.11 -8.39
CA THR A 134 6.50 -13.78 -8.32
C THR A 134 7.31 -14.88 -7.62
N PHE A 135 6.76 -15.49 -6.58
CA PHE A 135 7.49 -16.46 -5.75
C PHE A 135 6.94 -17.89 -5.79
N GLY A 136 5.83 -18.12 -6.52
CA GLY A 136 5.16 -19.42 -6.52
C GLY A 136 4.55 -19.77 -5.16
N ALA A 137 4.18 -18.76 -4.37
CA ALA A 137 3.55 -18.92 -3.06
C ALA A 137 2.12 -19.48 -3.18
N ASP A 138 1.63 -20.15 -2.13
CA ASP A 138 0.21 -20.46 -2.03
C ASP A 138 -0.60 -19.17 -1.77
N PHE A 139 -1.84 -19.12 -2.23
CA PHE A 139 -2.71 -17.95 -2.03
C PHE A 139 -3.00 -17.66 -0.55
N ARG A 140 -2.73 -18.61 0.34
CA ARG A 140 -2.86 -18.46 1.79
C ARG A 140 -1.60 -17.92 2.46
N ASP A 141 -0.44 -18.03 1.83
CA ASP A 141 0.84 -17.67 2.45
C ASP A 141 0.90 -16.18 2.79
N VAL A 142 0.43 -15.32 1.87
CA VAL A 142 0.35 -13.86 2.04
C VAL A 142 -0.99 -13.36 1.50
N HIS A 143 -1.82 -12.77 2.37
CA HIS A 143 -3.17 -12.35 2.00
C HIS A 143 -3.48 -10.95 2.53
N GLY A 144 -3.91 -10.06 1.63
CA GLY A 144 -4.35 -8.71 1.96
C GLY A 144 -5.85 -8.58 2.23
N PHE A 145 -6.21 -7.70 3.17
CA PHE A 145 -7.59 -7.37 3.54
C PHE A 145 -7.81 -5.86 3.51
N LEU A 146 -9.01 -5.48 3.10
CA LEU A 146 -9.51 -4.11 3.08
C LEU A 146 -10.54 -3.92 4.21
N ILE A 147 -10.17 -3.07 5.16
CA ILE A 147 -11.03 -2.61 6.25
C ILE A 147 -11.56 -1.22 5.92
N GLY A 148 -12.86 -1.00 6.15
CA GLY A 148 -13.54 0.25 5.79
C GLY A 148 -14.50 0.11 4.60
N ASP A 149 -15.11 1.24 4.25
CA ASP A 149 -16.16 1.29 3.24
C ASP A 149 -15.57 1.14 1.83
N HIS A 150 -16.08 0.14 1.12
CA HIS A 150 -15.69 -0.18 -0.25
C HIS A 150 -16.92 -0.42 -1.14
N SER A 151 -18.09 0.07 -0.71
CA SER A 151 -19.35 -0.01 -1.46
C SER A 151 -19.24 0.58 -2.87
N ASP A 152 -18.59 1.74 -2.99
CA ASP A 152 -18.40 2.45 -4.26
C ASP A 152 -17.16 2.02 -5.06
N MET A 153 -16.37 1.06 -4.55
CA MET A 153 -15.09 0.69 -5.14
C MET A 153 -15.19 -0.41 -6.20
N PHE A 154 -16.21 -1.27 -6.10
CA PHE A 154 -16.34 -2.46 -6.93
C PHE A 154 -17.67 -2.48 -7.67
N ASN A 155 -17.62 -2.38 -9.01
CA ASN A 155 -18.81 -2.41 -9.86
C ASN A 155 -19.63 -3.72 -9.73
N GLN A 156 -18.98 -4.84 -9.39
CA GLN A 156 -19.59 -6.18 -9.33
C GLN A 156 -19.09 -6.97 -8.11
N LYS A 157 -19.16 -6.38 -6.91
CA LYS A 157 -18.67 -7.01 -5.66
C LYS A 157 -19.19 -8.44 -5.44
N ALA A 158 -20.48 -8.68 -5.68
CA ALA A 158 -21.11 -9.98 -5.47
C ALA A 158 -20.56 -11.09 -6.39
N GLU A 159 -20.00 -10.74 -7.54
CA GLU A 159 -19.36 -11.70 -8.45
C GLU A 159 -17.96 -12.09 -7.98
N ILE A 160 -17.32 -11.28 -7.12
CA ILE A 160 -15.97 -11.54 -6.61
C ILE A 160 -16.05 -12.42 -5.36
N THR A 161 -16.90 -12.06 -4.40
CA THR A 161 -16.96 -12.75 -3.09
C THR A 161 -17.50 -14.18 -3.18
N ASN A 162 -18.30 -14.50 -4.21
CA ASN A 162 -18.90 -15.83 -4.37
C ASN A 162 -18.01 -16.86 -5.09
N GLN A 163 -16.78 -16.49 -5.49
CA GLN A 163 -15.91 -17.39 -6.26
C GLN A 163 -15.01 -18.30 -5.42
N GLY A 164 -15.02 -18.12 -4.10
CA GLY A 164 -14.32 -18.99 -3.16
C GLY A 164 -13.42 -18.25 -2.17
N PRO A 165 -12.76 -19.00 -1.26
CA PRO A 165 -11.97 -18.44 -0.17
C PRO A 165 -10.72 -17.67 -0.62
N GLN A 166 -10.24 -17.86 -1.85
CA GLN A 166 -9.14 -17.09 -2.42
C GLN A 166 -9.54 -15.67 -2.84
N PHE A 167 -10.84 -15.35 -2.85
CA PHE A 167 -11.38 -14.03 -3.19
C PHE A 167 -11.93 -13.29 -1.96
N SER A 168 -11.59 -13.77 -0.76
CA SER A 168 -12.04 -13.17 0.50
C SER A 168 -11.11 -12.00 0.85
N PHE A 169 -11.59 -10.76 0.83
CA PHE A 169 -10.73 -9.60 1.02
C PHE A 169 -11.33 -8.54 1.96
N SER A 170 -12.57 -8.71 2.41
CA SER A 170 -13.27 -7.72 3.20
C SER A 170 -12.98 -7.84 4.71
N GLN A 171 -13.36 -6.82 5.47
CA GLN A 171 -13.37 -6.87 6.93
C GLN A 171 -14.19 -8.04 7.49
N GLU A 172 -15.37 -8.31 6.92
CA GLU A 172 -16.21 -9.42 7.35
C GLU A 172 -15.50 -10.77 7.13
N ASP A 173 -14.84 -10.93 5.99
CA ASP A 173 -14.07 -12.13 5.67
C ASP A 173 -12.93 -12.34 6.68
N PHE A 174 -12.18 -11.28 6.98
CA PHE A 174 -11.10 -11.33 7.96
C PHE A 174 -11.62 -11.76 9.33
N LEU A 175 -12.68 -11.11 9.83
CA LEU A 175 -13.19 -11.37 11.19
C LEU A 175 -13.90 -12.73 11.32
N THR A 176 -14.56 -13.20 10.27
CA THR A 176 -15.36 -14.43 10.33
C THR A 176 -14.59 -15.68 9.91
N SER A 177 -13.67 -15.57 8.97
CA SER A 177 -12.97 -16.72 8.38
C SER A 177 -11.52 -16.82 8.85
N ILE A 178 -10.79 -15.70 8.90
CA ILE A 178 -9.36 -15.68 9.22
C ILE A 178 -9.14 -15.62 10.73
N LEU A 179 -9.72 -14.64 11.41
CA LEU A 179 -9.52 -14.40 12.84
C LEU A 179 -9.75 -15.65 13.72
N PRO A 180 -10.78 -16.49 13.49
CA PRO A 180 -10.97 -17.70 14.29
C PRO A 180 -9.93 -18.79 14.03
N SER A 181 -9.31 -18.79 12.84
CA SER A 181 -8.33 -19.79 12.39
C SER A 181 -6.87 -19.37 12.54
N LEU A 182 -6.62 -18.12 12.97
CA LEU A 182 -5.28 -17.62 13.27
C LEU A 182 -4.55 -18.50 14.28
N MET A 183 -3.29 -18.78 13.97
CA MET A 183 -2.35 -19.51 14.81
C MET A 183 -1.27 -18.59 15.36
N GLU A 184 -0.61 -19.01 16.45
CA GLU A 184 0.48 -18.25 17.09
C GLU A 184 1.69 -18.04 16.16
N ILE A 185 1.85 -18.86 15.13
CA ILE A 185 2.93 -18.76 14.13
C ILE A 185 2.63 -17.74 13.02
N ASP A 186 1.38 -17.32 12.88
CA ASP A 186 0.96 -16.37 11.84
C ASP A 186 1.39 -14.94 12.23
N THR A 187 1.65 -14.11 11.23
CA THR A 187 1.98 -12.69 11.39
C THR A 187 0.84 -11.82 10.83
N VAL A 188 0.42 -10.81 11.58
CA VAL A 188 -0.58 -9.84 11.13
C VAL A 188 0.03 -8.44 11.11
N VAL A 189 -0.05 -7.77 9.97
CA VAL A 189 0.47 -6.41 9.74
C VAL A 189 -0.69 -5.45 9.52
N PHE A 190 -0.85 -4.50 10.44
CA PHE A 190 -1.89 -3.47 10.37
C PHE A 190 -1.38 -2.24 9.63
N ILE A 191 -2.09 -1.77 8.61
CA ILE A 191 -1.69 -0.63 7.78
C ILE A 191 -2.80 0.42 7.80
N PHE A 192 -2.56 1.55 8.45
CA PHE A 192 -3.59 2.57 8.68
C PHE A 192 -3.00 3.97 8.79
N THR A 193 -3.87 4.97 8.82
CA THR A 193 -3.55 6.37 9.08
C THR A 193 -4.10 6.83 10.42
N LEU A 194 -3.55 7.91 10.99
CA LEU A 194 -4.09 8.47 12.23
C LEU A 194 -5.44 9.17 12.07
N ASP A 195 -5.92 9.31 10.83
CA ASP A 195 -7.25 9.84 10.48
C ASP A 195 -8.32 8.74 10.35
N ASP A 196 -7.91 7.46 10.35
CA ASP A 196 -8.84 6.33 10.37
C ASP A 196 -9.57 6.18 11.72
N ASN A 197 -10.56 5.29 11.77
CA ASN A 197 -11.24 4.94 13.02
C ASN A 197 -10.31 4.15 13.95
N LEU A 198 -9.52 4.86 14.75
CA LEU A 198 -8.53 4.26 15.66
C LEU A 198 -9.15 3.36 16.73
N THR A 199 -10.43 3.55 17.06
CA THR A 199 -11.17 2.67 17.98
C THR A 199 -11.44 1.31 17.32
N GLU A 200 -11.79 1.29 16.03
CA GLU A 200 -11.93 0.06 15.25
C GLU A 200 -10.58 -0.65 15.11
N VAL A 201 -9.52 0.09 14.75
CA VAL A 201 -8.15 -0.46 14.69
C VAL A 201 -7.79 -1.11 16.02
N GLN A 202 -8.00 -0.41 17.13
CA GLN A 202 -7.70 -0.94 18.47
C GLN A 202 -8.48 -2.23 18.75
N THR A 203 -9.78 -2.24 18.45
CA THR A 203 -10.67 -3.39 18.70
C THR A 203 -10.20 -4.63 17.94
N ILE A 204 -9.86 -4.49 16.66
CA ILE A 204 -9.39 -5.61 15.83
C ILE A 204 -8.02 -6.09 16.30
N VAL A 205 -7.11 -5.18 16.63
CA VAL A 205 -5.76 -5.53 17.15
C VAL A 205 -5.86 -6.31 18.46
N GLU A 206 -6.75 -5.92 19.36
CA GLU A 206 -7.00 -6.64 20.62
C GLU A 206 -7.50 -8.07 20.35
N GLN A 207 -8.44 -8.25 19.42
CA GLN A 207 -8.92 -9.59 19.04
C GLN A 207 -7.83 -10.47 18.41
N VAL A 208 -6.97 -9.89 17.57
CA VAL A 208 -5.84 -10.62 16.96
C VAL A 208 -4.79 -10.99 18.01
N LYS A 209 -4.60 -10.14 19.03
CA LYS A 209 -3.63 -10.38 20.11
C LYS A 209 -3.99 -11.58 20.98
N ASP A 210 -5.27 -11.93 21.05
CA ASP A 210 -5.74 -13.16 21.71
C ASP A 210 -5.36 -14.43 20.94
N LYS A 211 -4.95 -14.31 19.67
CA LYS A 211 -4.60 -15.43 18.77
C LYS A 211 -3.12 -15.54 18.48
N THR A 212 -2.45 -14.42 18.24
CA THR A 212 -1.01 -14.37 17.91
C THR A 212 -0.36 -13.16 18.53
N SER A 213 0.91 -13.32 18.94
CA SER A 213 1.75 -12.23 19.42
C SER A 213 2.55 -11.54 18.30
N ASN A 214 2.56 -12.11 17.09
CA ASN A 214 3.32 -11.57 15.95
C ASN A 214 2.53 -10.48 15.23
N ILE A 215 2.30 -9.38 15.95
CA ILE A 215 1.55 -8.23 15.45
C ILE A 215 2.51 -7.07 15.16
N GLN A 216 2.37 -6.48 13.99
CA GLN A 216 3.14 -5.32 13.55
C GLN A 216 2.21 -4.25 12.98
N ALA A 217 2.68 -3.00 12.96
CA ALA A 217 1.91 -1.91 12.35
C ALA A 217 2.78 -0.99 11.49
N LEU A 218 2.18 -0.54 10.40
CA LEU A 218 2.59 0.59 9.58
C LEU A 218 1.54 1.69 9.75
N ALA A 219 1.88 2.74 10.49
CA ALA A 219 0.99 3.87 10.75
C ALA A 219 1.50 5.13 10.05
N HIS A 220 0.64 5.69 9.19
CA HIS A 220 0.88 6.99 8.56
C HIS A 220 0.28 8.10 9.40
N SER A 221 1.01 9.19 9.55
CA SER A 221 0.54 10.38 10.26
C SER A 221 0.93 11.63 9.51
N THR A 222 0.21 12.71 9.71
CA THR A 222 0.61 14.06 9.30
C THR A 222 1.33 14.75 10.46
N VAL A 223 2.25 15.67 10.17
CA VAL A 223 2.95 16.47 11.19
C VAL A 223 1.92 17.11 12.14
N GLY A 224 2.13 16.92 13.45
CA GLY A 224 1.25 17.40 14.51
C GLY A 224 0.32 16.32 15.08
N GLN A 225 0.10 15.23 14.36
CA GLN A 225 -0.63 14.07 14.90
C GLN A 225 0.30 13.17 15.71
N SER A 226 -0.27 12.45 16.68
CA SER A 226 0.49 11.49 17.47
C SER A 226 -0.34 10.24 17.74
N LEU A 227 0.28 9.07 17.62
CA LEU A 227 -0.41 7.81 17.86
C LEU A 227 -0.89 7.74 19.33
N PRO A 228 -2.17 7.41 19.58
CA PRO A 228 -2.72 7.25 20.92
C PRO A 228 -1.93 6.25 21.77
N ILE A 229 -1.86 6.51 23.09
CA ILE A 229 -1.15 5.65 24.05
C ILE A 229 -1.65 4.20 24.04
N PRO A 230 -2.97 3.92 23.96
CA PRO A 230 -3.46 2.54 23.89
C PRO A 230 -2.86 1.75 22.71
N LEU A 231 -2.89 2.31 21.51
CA LEU A 231 -2.31 1.70 20.31
C LEU A 231 -0.78 1.56 20.42
N LYS A 232 -0.07 2.56 20.95
CA LYS A 232 1.37 2.46 21.22
C LYS A 232 1.74 1.28 22.11
N LYS A 233 0.88 0.91 23.06
CA LYS A 233 1.09 -0.24 23.97
C LYS A 233 0.75 -1.58 23.32
N LEU A 234 -0.11 -1.59 22.31
CA LEU A 234 -0.53 -2.82 21.64
C LEU A 234 0.53 -3.32 20.66
N PHE A 235 1.24 -2.41 19.98
CA PHE A 235 2.26 -2.76 19.00
C PHE A 235 3.67 -2.80 19.62
N PRO A 236 4.33 -3.97 19.67
CA PRO A 236 5.71 -4.09 20.17
C PRO A 236 6.71 -3.31 19.31
N SER A 237 6.44 -3.23 18.01
CA SER A 237 7.20 -2.45 17.04
C SER A 237 6.22 -1.83 16.05
N ILE A 238 6.39 -0.52 15.83
CA ILE A 238 5.58 0.24 14.87
C ILE A 238 6.47 1.03 13.92
N ILE A 239 6.22 0.84 12.63
CA ILE A 239 6.76 1.69 11.57
C ILE A 239 5.83 2.90 11.50
N SER A 240 6.29 4.04 12.01
CA SER A 240 5.53 5.29 11.99
C SER A 240 6.14 6.20 10.94
N ILE A 241 5.34 6.55 9.94
CA ILE A 241 5.73 7.42 8.83
C ILE A 241 4.99 8.75 9.03
N THR A 242 5.74 9.82 9.26
CA THR A 242 5.17 11.16 9.42
C THR A 242 5.39 11.99 8.17
N TRP A 243 4.29 12.43 7.58
CA TRP A 243 4.24 13.22 6.36
C TRP A 243 4.19 14.73 6.69
N PRO A 244 5.00 15.58 6.04
CA PRO A 244 4.88 17.02 6.17
C PRO A 244 3.55 17.50 5.58
N LEU A 245 2.96 18.56 6.14
CA LEU A 245 1.77 19.18 5.54
C LEU A 245 2.11 19.68 4.13
N LEU A 246 1.30 19.28 3.14
CA LEU A 246 1.42 19.77 1.77
C LEU A 246 0.52 20.99 1.59
N PHE A 247 1.13 22.17 1.55
CA PHE A 247 0.45 23.41 1.15
C PHE A 247 0.69 23.64 -0.35
N PHE A 248 -0.20 23.11 -1.18
CA PHE A 248 -0.29 23.52 -2.58
C PHE A 248 -1.41 24.55 -2.71
N ASP A 249 -1.15 25.65 -3.44
CA ASP A 249 -2.15 26.69 -3.74
C ASP A 249 -3.35 26.15 -4.57
N TYR A 250 -3.26 24.89 -5.02
CA TYR A 250 -4.33 24.11 -5.62
C TYR A 250 -4.47 22.77 -4.89
N GLU A 251 -5.63 22.58 -4.24
CA GLU A 251 -6.08 21.39 -3.48
C GLU A 251 -4.97 20.39 -3.09
N GLY A 252 -4.12 20.78 -2.14
CA GLY A 252 -3.11 19.91 -1.51
C GLY A 252 -3.67 18.63 -0.87
N ASN A 253 -5.00 18.51 -0.79
CA ASN A 253 -5.68 17.31 -0.35
C ASN A 253 -5.39 16.11 -1.28
N PHE A 254 -5.36 16.23 -2.61
CA PHE A 254 -5.27 15.05 -3.49
C PHE A 254 -3.95 14.29 -3.46
N ILE A 255 -2.84 14.95 -3.13
CA ILE A 255 -1.52 14.29 -3.03
C ILE A 255 -1.38 13.58 -1.67
N GLN A 256 -2.20 13.96 -0.69
CA GLN A 256 -2.24 13.44 0.67
C GLN A 256 -3.60 12.85 1.06
N VAL A 257 -4.46 12.47 0.10
CA VAL A 257 -5.72 11.81 0.44
C VAL A 257 -5.43 10.35 0.74
N TRP A 258 -5.40 10.05 2.03
CA TRP A 258 -5.67 8.73 2.57
C TRP A 258 -7.10 8.79 3.12
N GLY A 259 -8.09 8.35 2.34
CA GLY A 259 -9.44 8.13 2.85
C GLY A 259 -10.18 9.32 3.51
N MET A 260 -10.04 10.56 3.02
CA MET A 260 -10.89 11.66 3.52
C MET A 260 -12.34 11.49 3.04
N GLY A 261 -13.25 11.26 3.99
CA GLY A 261 -14.68 11.44 3.79
C GLY A 261 -15.01 12.89 3.40
N ARG A 262 -16.01 13.04 2.52
CA ARG A 262 -16.51 14.27 1.84
C ARG A 262 -16.98 15.43 2.74
N SER A 263 -16.40 15.70 3.91
CA SER A 263 -16.99 16.68 4.84
C SER A 263 -16.47 18.12 4.72
N TYR A 264 -15.63 18.45 3.73
CA TYR A 264 -15.15 19.83 3.53
C TYR A 264 -15.25 20.28 2.07
N LEU A 265 -16.47 20.31 1.55
CA LEU A 265 -16.84 21.12 0.38
C LEU A 265 -18.12 21.88 0.73
N HIS A 266 -17.95 23.08 1.30
CA HIS A 266 -18.95 24.13 1.36
C HIS A 266 -18.36 25.40 0.76
#